data_AF-A0AAV8F7F7-F1
#
_entry.id   AF-A0AAV8F7F7-F1
#
_cell.length_a   1.000
_cell.length_b   1.000
_cell.length_c   1.000
_cell.angle_alpha   90.00
_cell.angle_beta   90.00
_cell.angle_gamma   90.00
#
_symmetry.space_group_name_H-M   'P 1'
#
loop_
_entity.id
_entity.type
_entity.pdbx_description
1 polymer ?
#
loop_
_entity_poly.entity_id
_entity_poly.type
_entity_poly.pdbx_seq_one_letter_code
_entity_poly.pdbx_strand_id
1 'polypeptide(L)'
;MLLEAVKKVDVIISTLGSDPVQLELQTKIIKAIMEAGNIKRFIPSEFGMDPERVSPVEPAKTVFMMKAQIRQMIRNYNIPHTFIRSHIFQNFYIPRLGQAEISPPIYDTVGIIGDGDAQGSPPSLSFQLSIAYSVYINGVQSNFNIGPSSAVEATELYPEVDYITVDEFMDSLLSPIKDNLE
;
A
#
# COMPACT_ATOMS: atom_id res chain seq x y z
N MET A 1 9.04 18.35 24.44
CA MET A 1 10.08 17.49 23.82
C MET A 1 9.87 17.33 22.32
N LEU A 2 8.70 16.88 21.84
CA LEU A 2 8.43 16.70 20.40
C LEU A 2 8.61 18.00 19.60
N LEU A 3 7.94 19.09 19.98
CA LEU A 3 8.04 20.38 19.28
C LEU A 3 9.49 20.87 19.14
N GLU A 4 10.27 20.76 20.21
CA GLU A 4 11.68 21.16 20.23
C GLU A 4 12.56 20.27 19.33
N ALA A 5 12.17 19.03 19.07
CA ALA A 5 12.82 18.18 18.07
C ALA A 5 12.42 18.60 16.65
N VAL A 6 11.13 18.89 16.41
CA VAL A 6 10.62 19.35 15.11
C VAL A 6 11.32 20.64 14.66
N LYS A 7 11.54 21.60 15.58
CA LYS A 7 12.25 22.85 15.29
C LYS A 7 13.72 22.67 14.85
N LYS A 8 14.30 21.49 15.08
CA LYS A 8 15.72 21.19 14.77
C LYS A 8 15.92 20.48 13.43
N VAL A 9 14.85 20.15 12.71
CA VAL A 9 14.92 19.35 11.48
C VAL A 9 14.17 20.04 10.35
N ASP A 10 14.55 19.75 9.11
CA ASP A 10 13.87 20.25 7.91
C ASP A 10 12.82 19.26 7.38
N VAL A 11 13.02 17.97 7.63
CA VAL A 11 12.23 16.87 7.06
C VAL A 11 11.83 15.90 8.17
N ILE A 12 10.59 15.43 8.14
CA ILE A 12 10.08 14.41 9.06
C ILE A 12 9.50 13.25 8.25
N ILE A 13 9.85 12.03 8.66
CA ILE A 13 9.32 10.77 8.12
C ILE A 13 8.68 10.01 9.27
N SER A 14 7.39 9.69 9.14
CA SER A 14 6.65 8.90 10.12
C SER A 14 6.52 7.46 9.63
N THR A 15 7.05 6.51 10.40
CA THR A 15 6.93 5.06 10.13
C THR A 15 6.07 4.36 11.20
N LEU A 16 5.12 5.11 11.78
CA LEU A 16 4.19 4.59 12.79
C LEU A 16 3.30 3.48 12.20
N GLY A 17 2.94 2.51 13.02
CA GLY A 17 1.98 1.46 12.69
C GLY A 17 0.58 2.01 12.39
N SER A 18 -0.30 1.11 11.94
CA SER A 18 -1.67 1.46 11.53
C SER A 18 -2.73 1.16 12.58
N ASP A 19 -2.35 0.77 13.81
CA ASP A 19 -3.31 0.67 14.90
C ASP A 19 -3.79 2.05 15.35
N PRO A 20 -4.98 2.16 15.95
CA PRO A 20 -5.58 3.45 16.29
C PRO A 20 -4.70 4.34 17.19
N VAL A 21 -3.93 3.76 18.11
CA VAL A 21 -3.07 4.52 19.03
C VAL A 21 -1.94 5.17 18.25
N GLN A 22 -1.32 4.44 17.34
CA GLN A 22 -0.25 4.96 16.49
C GLN A 22 -0.74 6.00 15.46
N LEU A 23 -1.95 5.84 14.94
CA LEU A 23 -2.58 6.87 14.10
C LEU A 23 -2.87 8.15 14.88
N GLU A 24 -3.33 8.04 16.13
CA GLU A 24 -3.50 9.20 17.01
C GLU A 24 -2.16 9.91 17.29
N LEU A 25 -1.08 9.17 17.53
CA LEU A 25 0.26 9.76 17.68
C LEU A 25 0.67 10.56 16.44
N GLN A 26 0.30 10.11 15.24
CA GLN A 26 0.59 10.84 14.01
C GLN A 26 -0.13 12.19 13.96
N THR A 27 -1.36 12.29 14.48
CA THR A 27 -2.05 13.58 14.60
C THR A 27 -1.33 14.55 15.53
N LYS A 28 -0.64 14.04 16.58
CA LYS A 28 0.18 14.85 17.49
C LYS A 28 1.45 15.35 16.79
N ILE A 29 2.06 14.53 15.94
CA ILE A 29 3.19 14.96 15.08
C ILE A 29 2.74 16.09 14.15
N ILE A 30 1.59 15.94 13.48
CA ILE A 30 1.06 16.96 12.58
C ILE A 30 0.83 18.29 13.29
N LYS A 31 0.26 18.26 14.50
CA LYS A 31 0.09 19.47 15.32
C LYS A 31 1.43 20.12 15.68
N ALA A 32 2.44 19.34 16.04
CA ALA A 32 3.77 19.86 16.33
C ALA A 32 4.46 20.45 15.09
N ILE A 33 4.28 19.85 13.91
CA ILE A 33 4.79 20.37 12.63
C ILE A 33 4.18 21.73 12.33
N MET A 34 2.85 21.83 12.44
CA MET A 34 2.12 23.08 12.24
C MET A 34 2.64 24.17 13.18
N GLU A 35 2.82 23.87 14.46
CA GLU A 35 3.30 24.83 15.47
C GLU A 35 4.76 25.25 15.25
N ALA A 36 5.62 24.34 14.79
CA ALA A 36 7.03 24.65 14.57
C ALA A 36 7.27 25.53 13.33
N GLY A 37 6.48 25.33 12.27
CA GLY A 37 6.49 26.17 11.06
C GLY A 37 7.74 26.09 10.19
N ASN A 38 8.75 25.28 10.55
CA ASN A 38 10.04 25.19 9.85
C ASN A 38 10.17 23.98 8.91
N ILE A 39 9.17 23.09 8.85
CA ILE A 39 9.27 21.84 8.09
C ILE A 39 9.13 22.09 6.59
N LYS A 40 10.15 21.66 5.84
CA LYS A 40 10.21 21.71 4.36
C LYS A 40 9.55 20.51 3.71
N ARG A 41 9.47 19.37 4.40
CA ARG A 41 8.75 18.17 3.93
C ARG A 41 8.33 17.23 5.05
N PHE A 42 7.09 16.77 5.00
CA PHE A 42 6.56 15.70 5.84
C PHE A 42 6.15 14.48 5.00
N ILE A 43 6.64 13.31 5.39
CA ILE A 43 6.24 12.01 4.83
C ILE A 43 5.47 11.27 5.94
N PRO A 44 4.13 11.23 5.90
CA PRO A 44 3.32 10.49 6.86
C PRO A 44 3.45 8.98 6.68
N SER A 45 2.92 8.20 7.64
CA SER A 45 2.96 6.74 7.57
C SER A 45 1.90 6.20 6.61
N GLU A 46 2.23 6.25 5.33
CA GLU A 46 1.37 5.80 4.23
C GLU A 46 1.77 4.39 3.77
N PHE A 47 3.01 4.25 3.26
CA PHE A 47 3.75 3.02 2.90
C PHE A 47 2.91 1.78 2.59
N GLY A 48 1.86 1.96 1.80
CA GLY A 48 0.86 0.93 1.53
C GLY A 48 -0.03 1.32 0.36
N MET A 49 -1.28 0.85 0.41
CA MET A 49 -2.31 1.22 -0.56
C MET A 49 -2.83 2.63 -0.33
N ASP A 50 -3.40 3.22 -1.38
CA ASP A 50 -3.94 4.58 -1.34
C ASP A 50 -5.31 4.64 -0.66
N PRO A 51 -5.45 5.21 0.56
CA PRO A 51 -6.72 5.32 1.26
C PRO A 51 -7.81 6.11 0.53
N GLU A 52 -7.45 6.90 -0.47
CA GLU A 52 -8.41 7.70 -1.25
C GLU A 52 -8.82 7.03 -2.56
N ARG A 53 -8.21 5.87 -2.92
CA ARG A 53 -8.49 5.15 -4.17
C ARG A 53 -8.93 3.71 -3.99
N VAL A 54 -8.86 3.16 -2.78
CA VAL A 54 -9.32 1.79 -2.51
C VAL A 54 -10.60 1.81 -1.66
N SER A 55 -11.40 0.76 -1.82
CA SER A 55 -12.63 0.53 -1.05
C SER A 55 -12.49 -0.79 -0.28
N PRO A 56 -11.77 -0.81 0.86
CA PRO A 56 -11.56 -2.04 1.60
C PRO A 56 -12.82 -2.43 2.37
N VAL A 57 -12.87 -3.69 2.78
CA VAL A 57 -13.86 -4.19 3.73
C VAL A 57 -13.34 -4.06 5.18
N GLU A 58 -14.23 -4.17 6.16
CA GLU A 58 -13.79 -4.14 7.57
C GLU A 58 -12.94 -5.39 7.91
N PRO A 59 -11.98 -5.26 8.85
CA PRO A 59 -11.65 -4.06 9.65
C PRO A 59 -10.69 -3.06 8.96
N ALA A 60 -10.17 -3.36 7.77
CA ALA A 60 -9.24 -2.47 7.07
C ALA A 60 -9.88 -1.12 6.69
N LYS A 61 -11.16 -1.11 6.33
CA LYS A 61 -11.91 0.11 5.99
C LYS A 61 -11.76 1.20 7.05
N THR A 62 -11.94 0.87 8.33
CA THR A 62 -11.78 1.82 9.43
C THR A 62 -10.38 2.46 9.47
N VAL A 63 -9.33 1.66 9.32
CA VAL A 63 -7.94 2.15 9.29
C VAL A 63 -7.69 3.07 8.09
N PHE A 64 -8.23 2.71 6.93
CA PHE A 64 -8.10 3.49 5.70
C PHE A 64 -8.80 4.85 5.81
N MET A 65 -9.98 4.89 6.44
CA MET A 65 -10.67 6.15 6.75
C MET A 65 -9.83 7.05 7.65
N MET A 66 -9.19 6.50 8.69
CA MET A 66 -8.32 7.29 9.57
C MET A 66 -7.10 7.84 8.82
N LYS A 67 -6.49 7.07 7.91
CA LYS A 67 -5.39 7.57 7.06
C LYS A 67 -5.87 8.67 6.11
N ALA A 68 -7.04 8.54 5.50
CA ALA A 68 -7.63 9.60 4.68
C ALA A 68 -7.87 10.89 5.48
N GLN A 69 -8.33 10.78 6.74
CA GLN A 69 -8.47 11.92 7.64
C GLN A 69 -7.12 12.59 7.96
N ILE A 70 -6.06 11.79 8.16
CA ILE A 70 -4.69 12.30 8.34
C ILE A 70 -4.25 13.11 7.11
N ARG A 71 -4.49 12.60 5.88
CA ARG A 71 -4.19 13.36 4.65
C ARG A 71 -4.94 14.67 4.60
N GLN A 72 -6.22 14.66 4.96
CA GLN A 72 -7.02 15.88 4.99
C GLN A 72 -6.46 16.90 6.01
N MET A 73 -6.04 16.44 7.19
CA MET A 73 -5.44 17.29 8.21
C MET A 73 -4.13 17.94 7.72
N ILE A 74 -3.27 17.16 7.07
CA ILE A 74 -2.01 17.64 6.47
C ILE A 74 -2.29 18.73 5.42
N ARG A 75 -3.26 18.50 4.53
CA ARG A 75 -3.67 19.47 3.50
C ARG A 75 -4.28 20.74 4.12
N ASN A 76 -5.16 20.59 5.10
CA ASN A 76 -5.80 21.72 5.78
C ASN A 76 -4.80 22.64 6.47
N TYR A 77 -3.71 22.08 7.00
CA TYR A 77 -2.63 22.87 7.60
C TYR A 77 -1.57 23.36 6.62
N ASN A 78 -1.75 23.13 5.32
CA ASN A 78 -0.80 23.51 4.27
C ASN A 78 0.63 23.00 4.54
N ILE A 79 0.76 21.82 5.16
CA ILE A 79 2.07 21.24 5.47
C ILE A 79 2.69 20.72 4.16
N PRO A 80 3.91 21.13 3.81
CA PRO A 80 4.62 20.55 2.66
C PRO A 80 4.78 19.04 2.84
N HIS A 81 4.27 18.23 1.91
CA HIS A 81 4.18 16.78 2.13
C HIS A 81 4.47 15.92 0.89
N THR A 82 4.68 14.62 1.13
CA THR A 82 4.72 13.59 0.10
C THR A 82 4.04 12.33 0.64
N PHE A 83 2.96 11.90 -0.01
CA PHE A 83 2.32 10.61 0.30
C PHE A 83 3.00 9.51 -0.51
N ILE A 84 3.70 8.60 0.17
CA ILE A 84 4.36 7.47 -0.47
C ILE A 84 3.39 6.29 -0.51
N ARG A 85 3.06 5.85 -1.74
CA ARG A 85 2.28 4.65 -2.02
C ARG A 85 3.23 3.57 -2.48
N SER A 86 3.55 2.63 -1.60
CA SER A 86 4.48 1.52 -1.89
C SER A 86 3.76 0.19 -2.10
N HIS A 87 2.42 0.19 -2.11
CA HIS A 87 1.62 -1.01 -2.26
C HIS A 87 1.98 -2.08 -1.21
N ILE A 88 1.82 -3.35 -1.56
CA ILE A 88 1.99 -4.48 -0.67
C ILE A 88 3.48 -4.82 -0.52
N PHE A 89 3.96 -4.95 0.72
CA PHE A 89 5.31 -5.44 0.98
C PHE A 89 5.44 -6.90 0.55
N GLN A 90 6.18 -7.12 -0.54
CA GLN A 90 6.40 -8.43 -1.14
C GLN A 90 6.93 -9.46 -0.14
N ASN A 91 7.87 -9.09 0.73
CA ASN A 91 8.41 -10.00 1.75
C ASN A 91 7.38 -10.46 2.79
N PHE A 92 6.25 -9.78 2.93
CA PHE A 92 5.18 -10.21 3.83
C PHE A 92 4.24 -11.23 3.17
N TYR A 93 4.02 -11.11 1.84
CA TYR A 93 3.01 -11.90 1.13
C TYR A 93 3.59 -12.98 0.20
N ILE A 94 4.72 -12.75 -0.46
CA ILE A 94 5.35 -13.72 -1.39
C ILE A 94 5.74 -15.03 -0.68
N PRO A 95 6.42 -15.02 0.49
CA PRO A 95 6.77 -16.27 1.17
C PRO A 95 5.56 -17.08 1.62
N ARG A 96 4.38 -16.45 1.64
CA ARG A 96 3.09 -17.05 2.03
C ARG A 96 2.14 -17.22 0.85
N LEU A 97 2.57 -16.96 -0.39
CA LEU A 97 1.71 -17.01 -1.58
C LEU A 97 0.37 -16.25 -1.40
N GLY A 98 0.42 -15.07 -0.76
CA GLY A 98 -0.78 -14.27 -0.50
C GLY A 98 -1.58 -14.67 0.75
N GLN A 99 -1.22 -15.77 1.43
CA GLN A 99 -1.89 -16.27 2.64
C GLN A 99 -1.50 -15.46 3.87
N ALA A 100 -2.25 -14.40 4.15
CA ALA A 100 -1.87 -13.45 5.17
C ALA A 100 -1.84 -14.02 6.61
N GLU A 101 -2.48 -15.17 6.84
CA GLU A 101 -2.62 -15.81 8.16
C GLU A 101 -1.77 -17.08 8.34
N ILE A 102 -1.08 -17.55 7.30
CA ILE A 102 -0.32 -18.81 7.35
C ILE A 102 1.17 -18.51 7.55
N SER A 103 1.80 -19.19 8.50
CA SER A 103 3.26 -19.11 8.64
C SER A 103 3.92 -19.95 7.54
N PRO A 104 4.93 -19.43 6.83
CA PRO A 104 5.73 -20.29 5.97
C PRO A 104 6.42 -21.38 6.81
N PRO A 105 6.77 -22.49 6.17
CA PRO A 105 6.60 -22.75 4.74
C PRO A 105 5.25 -23.38 4.35
N ILE A 106 4.77 -23.06 3.14
CA ILE A 106 3.57 -23.64 2.54
C ILE A 106 4.04 -24.63 1.47
N TYR A 107 4.05 -25.93 1.77
CA TYR A 107 4.59 -26.95 0.86
C TYR A 107 3.52 -27.80 0.16
N ASP A 108 2.34 -27.94 0.76
CA ASP A 108 1.38 -28.98 0.31
C ASP A 108 0.12 -28.42 -0.33
N THR A 109 -0.46 -27.34 0.20
CA THR A 109 -1.72 -26.76 -0.28
C THR A 109 -1.70 -25.24 -0.23
N VAL A 110 -2.27 -24.61 -1.26
CA VAL A 110 -2.50 -23.16 -1.31
C VAL A 110 -3.99 -22.90 -1.51
N GLY A 111 -4.58 -22.07 -0.65
CA GLY A 111 -5.95 -21.61 -0.81
C GLY A 111 -6.01 -20.44 -1.79
N ILE A 112 -6.62 -20.61 -2.95
CA ILE A 112 -6.87 -19.47 -3.83
C ILE A 112 -8.04 -18.69 -3.23
N ILE A 113 -7.76 -17.49 -2.75
CA ILE A 113 -8.80 -16.57 -2.29
C ILE A 113 -9.47 -16.05 -3.55
N GLY A 114 -10.71 -16.48 -3.80
CA GLY A 114 -11.54 -16.05 -4.92
C GLY A 114 -11.73 -17.09 -6.01
N ASP A 115 -12.78 -16.89 -6.81
CA ASP A 115 -13.11 -17.65 -8.00
C ASP A 115 -12.96 -16.85 -9.30
N GLY A 116 -12.66 -15.55 -9.19
CA GLY A 116 -12.62 -14.61 -10.31
C GLY A 116 -13.97 -13.97 -10.66
N ASP A 117 -15.04 -14.26 -9.92
CA ASP A 117 -16.40 -13.76 -10.18
C ASP A 117 -17.15 -13.49 -8.86
N ALA A 118 -16.59 -12.60 -8.03
CA ALA A 118 -16.98 -12.51 -6.63
C ALA A 118 -18.26 -11.70 -6.38
N GLN A 119 -19.33 -12.40 -5.98
CA GLN A 119 -20.47 -11.83 -5.25
C GLN A 119 -20.69 -12.56 -3.92
N GLY A 120 -20.05 -12.07 -2.85
CA GLY A 120 -20.34 -12.52 -1.49
C GLY A 120 -19.49 -11.84 -0.43
N SER A 121 -20.09 -11.44 0.69
CA SER A 121 -19.34 -10.90 1.84
C SER A 121 -18.76 -12.06 2.66
N PRO A 122 -17.44 -12.13 2.89
CA PRO A 122 -16.84 -13.20 3.69
C PRO A 122 -17.12 -13.02 5.21
N PRO A 123 -16.97 -14.10 6.02
CA PRO A 123 -17.05 -14.02 7.49
C PRO A 123 -16.00 -13.06 8.07
N SER A 124 -16.07 -12.76 9.37
CA SER A 124 -15.20 -11.77 10.04
C SER A 124 -13.72 -11.97 9.69
N LEU A 125 -13.18 -11.08 8.87
CA LEU A 125 -11.81 -11.13 8.41
C LEU A 125 -10.87 -10.51 9.44
N SER A 126 -9.66 -11.05 9.60
CA SER A 126 -8.58 -10.30 10.23
C SER A 126 -8.23 -9.06 9.40
N PHE A 127 -7.50 -8.10 9.98
CA PHE A 127 -7.02 -6.94 9.23
C PHE A 127 -6.25 -7.36 7.97
N GLN A 128 -5.31 -8.30 8.10
CA GLN A 128 -4.50 -8.78 6.99
C GLN A 128 -5.32 -9.50 5.93
N LEU A 129 -6.32 -10.30 6.34
CA LEU A 129 -7.20 -11.02 5.42
C LEU A 129 -8.17 -10.07 4.70
N SER A 130 -8.64 -9.00 5.36
CA SER A 130 -9.46 -7.95 4.72
C SER A 130 -8.68 -7.17 3.64
N ILE A 131 -7.38 -6.96 3.85
CA ILE A 131 -6.49 -6.39 2.84
C ILE A 131 -6.32 -7.36 1.68
N ALA A 132 -5.99 -8.63 1.95
CA ALA A 132 -5.80 -9.65 0.93
C ALA A 132 -7.08 -9.85 0.08
N TYR A 133 -8.24 -9.95 0.71
CA TYR A 133 -9.54 -10.02 0.03
C TYR A 133 -9.75 -8.82 -0.89
N SER A 134 -9.57 -7.59 -0.37
CA SER A 134 -9.80 -6.38 -1.17
C SER A 134 -8.86 -6.34 -2.40
N VAL A 135 -7.63 -6.82 -2.27
CA VAL A 135 -6.64 -6.82 -3.35
C VAL A 135 -6.93 -7.92 -4.37
N TYR A 136 -7.00 -9.18 -3.93
CA TYR A 136 -7.04 -10.33 -4.83
C TYR A 136 -8.45 -10.60 -5.37
N ILE A 137 -9.49 -10.26 -4.62
CA ILE A 137 -10.89 -10.46 -5.04
C ILE A 137 -11.44 -9.24 -5.74
N ASN A 138 -11.39 -8.09 -5.06
CA ASN A 138 -12.04 -6.88 -5.56
C ASN A 138 -11.15 -6.10 -6.54
N GLY A 139 -9.89 -6.51 -6.75
CA GLY A 139 -8.96 -5.85 -7.68
C GLY A 139 -8.62 -4.40 -7.31
N VAL A 140 -8.82 -3.98 -6.05
CA VAL A 140 -8.79 -2.54 -5.68
C VAL A 140 -7.42 -1.86 -5.90
N GLN A 141 -6.36 -2.65 -6.12
CA GLN A 141 -5.01 -2.13 -6.35
C GLN A 141 -4.77 -1.74 -7.82
N SER A 142 -5.45 -2.36 -8.78
CA SER A 142 -5.21 -2.19 -10.22
C SER A 142 -6.37 -1.55 -10.97
N ASN A 143 -7.51 -1.33 -10.32
CA ASN A 143 -8.75 -0.86 -10.96
C ASN A 143 -8.84 0.66 -11.15
N PHE A 144 -7.72 1.36 -11.35
CA PHE A 144 -7.73 2.79 -11.66
C PHE A 144 -6.81 3.13 -12.83
N ASN A 145 -7.28 4.03 -13.70
CA ASN A 145 -6.49 4.50 -14.83
C ASN A 145 -5.33 5.39 -14.32
N ILE A 146 -4.12 5.02 -14.70
CA ILE A 146 -2.93 5.85 -14.56
C ILE A 146 -2.88 6.76 -15.80
N GLY A 147 -3.33 8.00 -15.64
CA GLY A 147 -3.31 8.99 -16.72
C GLY A 147 -2.03 9.84 -16.67
N PRO A 148 -1.66 10.53 -17.78
CA PRO A 148 -0.47 11.39 -17.87
C PRO A 148 -0.43 12.52 -16.83
N SER A 149 -1.59 12.90 -16.29
CA SER A 149 -1.71 13.90 -15.22
C SER A 149 -1.38 13.36 -13.82
N SER A 150 -1.20 12.05 -13.67
CA SER A 150 -1.17 11.35 -12.38
C SER A 150 0.04 10.45 -12.16
N ALA A 151 0.72 10.03 -13.22
CA ALA A 151 2.03 9.37 -13.16
C ALA A 151 2.77 9.56 -14.48
N VAL A 152 4.06 9.21 -14.46
CA VAL A 152 4.94 9.10 -15.63
C VAL A 152 5.34 7.63 -15.72
N GLU A 153 5.36 7.08 -16.93
CA GLU A 153 5.80 5.71 -17.16
C GLU A 153 7.30 5.54 -16.86
N ALA A 154 7.68 4.39 -16.32
CA ALA A 154 9.08 4.13 -15.98
C ALA A 154 9.98 4.15 -17.22
N THR A 155 9.47 3.65 -18.35
CA THR A 155 10.15 3.63 -19.66
C THR A 155 10.46 5.04 -20.18
N GLU A 156 9.67 6.05 -19.81
CA GLU A 156 9.94 7.45 -20.17
C GLU A 156 11.03 8.07 -19.30
N LEU A 157 11.11 7.66 -18.03
CA LEU A 157 12.10 8.17 -17.06
C LEU A 157 13.48 7.51 -17.24
N TYR A 158 13.52 6.24 -17.65
CA TYR A 158 14.74 5.44 -17.79
C TYR A 158 14.76 4.72 -19.14
N PRO A 159 14.85 5.46 -20.26
CA PRO A 159 14.81 4.88 -21.61
C PRO A 159 16.00 3.95 -21.90
N GLU A 160 17.04 3.97 -21.09
CA GLU A 160 18.22 3.11 -21.19
C GLU A 160 18.04 1.70 -20.61
N VAL A 161 16.95 1.45 -19.88
CA VAL A 161 16.67 0.15 -19.28
C VAL A 161 15.91 -0.72 -20.30
N ASP A 162 16.35 -1.96 -20.47
CA ASP A 162 15.62 -2.94 -21.27
C ASP A 162 14.42 -3.45 -20.47
N TYR A 163 13.21 -3.17 -20.95
CA TYR A 163 11.96 -3.62 -20.35
C TYR A 163 11.43 -4.84 -21.10
N ILE A 164 10.85 -5.78 -20.34
CA ILE A 164 10.05 -6.89 -20.85
C ILE A 164 8.66 -6.80 -20.23
N THR A 165 7.63 -7.12 -21.01
CA THR A 165 6.26 -7.20 -20.47
C THR A 165 6.10 -8.41 -19.56
N VAL A 166 5.11 -8.37 -18.65
CA VAL A 166 4.80 -9.54 -17.81
C VAL A 166 4.40 -10.73 -18.67
N ASP A 167 3.65 -10.51 -19.75
CA ASP A 167 3.22 -11.58 -20.66
C ASP A 167 4.42 -12.27 -21.32
N GLU A 168 5.36 -11.49 -21.89
CA GLU A 168 6.59 -12.04 -22.47
C GLU A 168 7.44 -12.80 -21.44
N PHE A 169 7.53 -12.28 -20.22
CA PHE A 169 8.23 -12.98 -19.13
C PHE A 169 7.53 -14.29 -18.75
N MET A 170 6.21 -14.28 -18.61
CA MET A 170 5.42 -15.47 -18.29
C MET A 170 5.49 -16.51 -19.42
N ASP A 171 5.42 -16.11 -20.68
CA ASP A 171 5.62 -16.99 -21.82
C ASP A 171 7.03 -17.58 -21.84
N SER A 172 8.06 -16.81 -21.50
CA SER A 172 9.42 -17.31 -21.37
C SER A 172 9.56 -18.39 -20.29
N LEU A 173 8.83 -18.25 -19.18
CA LEU A 173 8.79 -19.21 -18.07
C LEU A 173 8.01 -20.47 -18.42
N LEU A 174 6.92 -20.33 -19.18
CA LEU A 174 6.00 -21.43 -19.50
C LEU A 174 6.39 -22.20 -20.76
N SER A 175 7.14 -21.60 -21.69
CA SER A 175 7.59 -22.26 -22.91
C SER A 175 8.29 -23.61 -22.67
N PRO A 176 9.20 -23.76 -21.69
CA PRO A 176 9.87 -25.05 -21.46
C PRO A 176 8.93 -26.11 -20.87
N ILE A 177 7.83 -25.70 -20.23
CA ILE A 177 6.84 -26.63 -19.64
C ILE A 177 5.91 -27.14 -20.74
N LYS A 178 5.52 -26.28 -21.68
CA LYS A 178 4.68 -26.66 -22.83
C LYS A 178 5.40 -27.66 -23.74
N ASP A 179 6.70 -27.48 -23.95
CA ASP A 179 7.53 -28.40 -24.74
C ASP A 179 7.70 -29.80 -24.10
N ASN A 180 7.43 -29.94 -22.79
CA ASN A 180 7.47 -31.22 -22.07
C ASN A 180 6.10 -31.90 -21.94
N LEU A 181 5.04 -31.30 -22.52
CA LEU A 181 3.67 -31.82 -22.50
C LEU A 181 3.18 -32.29 -23.88
N GLU A 182 4.00 -32.14 -24.93
CA GLU A 182 3.85 -32.80 -26.25
C GLU A 182 4.74 -34.04 -26.36
#